data_AF-H5YLV1-F1
#
_entry.id   AF-H5YLV1-F1
#
_cell.length_a   1.000
_cell.length_b   1.000
_cell.length_c   1.000
_cell.angle_alpha   90.00
_cell.angle_beta   90.00
_cell.angle_gamma   90.00
#
_symmetry.space_group_name_H-M   'P 1'
#
loop_
_entity.id
_entity.type
_entity.pdbx_description
1 polymer ?
#
loop_
_entity_poly.entity_id
_entity_poly.type
_entity_poly.pdbx_seq_one_letter_code
_entity_poly.pdbx_strand_id
1 'polypeptide(L)' 'MSDAFDYFRAHAVRALCKARAMPRGRMKHLQTVVARIYHLLTKEAAYGPNLQHMDDFRAAQKLEKSID' A
#
# COMPACT_ATOMS: atom_id res chain seq x y z
N MET A 1 -13.24 -15.54 -5.78
CA MET A 1 -11.83 -15.12 -5.87
C MET A 1 -11.79 -13.61 -5.73
N SER A 2 -11.15 -13.06 -4.71
CA SER A 2 -10.89 -11.61 -4.66
C SER A 2 -9.81 -11.28 -5.69
N ASP A 3 -10.08 -10.27 -6.51
CA ASP A 3 -9.15 -9.79 -7.53
C ASP A 3 -7.96 -9.05 -6.87
N ALA A 4 -6.84 -8.92 -7.58
CA ALA A 4 -5.67 -8.16 -7.14
C ALA A 4 -6.05 -6.72 -6.71
N PHE A 5 -7.05 -6.15 -7.39
CA PHE A 5 -7.68 -4.89 -7.04
C PHE A 5 -8.13 -4.82 -5.57
N ASP A 6 -8.97 -5.78 -5.14
CA ASP A 6 -9.53 -5.79 -3.79
C ASP A 6 -8.45 -5.96 -2.73
N TYR A 7 -7.44 -6.78 -3.05
CA TYR A 7 -6.31 -7.04 -2.17
C TYR A 7 -5.45 -5.79 -1.95
N PHE A 8 -5.08 -5.08 -3.02
CA PHE A 8 -4.33 -3.82 -2.93
C PHE A 8 -5.14 -2.72 -2.23
N ARG A 9 -6.44 -2.65 -2.52
CA ARG A 9 -7.34 -1.69 -1.89
C ARG A 9 -7.40 -1.89 -0.38
N ALA A 10 -7.49 -3.13 0.09
CA ALA A 10 -7.49 -3.45 1.52
C ALA A 10 -6.19 -3.02 2.22
N HIS A 11 -5.03 -3.26 1.58
CA HIS A 11 -3.73 -2.81 2.10
C HIS A 11 -3.60 -1.29 2.12
N ALA A 12 -4.04 -0.59 1.08
CA ALA A 12 -4.04 0.87 1.03
C ALA A 12 -4.85 1.48 2.18
N VAL A 13 -6.06 0.95 2.43
CA VAL A 13 -6.93 1.42 3.52
C VAL A 13 -6.27 1.15 4.87
N ARG A 14 -5.72 -0.05 5.08
CA ARG A 14 -5.03 -0.40 6.34
C ARG A 14 -3.84 0.51 6.61
N ALA A 15 -2.97 0.69 5.62
CA ALA A 15 -1.80 1.53 5.74
C ALA A 15 -2.17 3.00 6.00
N LEU A 16 -3.23 3.50 5.37
CA LEU A 16 -3.73 4.86 5.60
C LEU A 16 -4.30 5.04 7.01
N CYS A 17 -5.07 4.07 7.51
CA CYS A 17 -5.57 4.07 8.89
C CYS A 17 -4.41 4.07 9.90
N LYS A 18 -3.39 3.24 9.67
CA LYS A 18 -2.16 3.21 10.48
C LYS A 18 -1.45 4.57 10.47
N ALA A 19 -1.27 5.18 9.29
CA ALA A 19 -0.66 6.51 9.18
C ALA A 19 -1.45 7.61 9.92
N ARG A 20 -2.79 7.53 9.91
CA ARG A 20 -3.66 8.49 10.62
C ARG A 20 -3.51 8.39 12.14
N ALA A 21 -3.35 7.18 12.67
CA ALA A 21 -3.14 6.94 14.09
C ALA A 21 -1.75 7.39 14.59
N MET A 22 -0.77 7.54 13.70
CA MET A 22 0.58 7.96 14.07
C MET A 22 0.70 9.47 14.36
N PRO A 23 1.57 9.88 15.31
CA PRO A 23 1.93 11.28 15.53
C PRO A 23 2.67 11.84 14.30
N ARG A 24 2.69 13.17 14.16
CA ARG A 24 3.43 13.82 13.06
C ARG A 24 4.91 13.49 13.17
N GLY A 25 5.51 13.06 12.07
CA GLY A 25 6.92 12.70 12.03
C GLY A 25 7.30 11.85 10.81
N ARG A 26 8.56 11.42 10.76
CA ARG A 26 9.13 10.66 9.64
C ARG A 26 8.41 9.33 9.42
N MET A 27 8.09 8.59 10.48
CA MET A 27 7.39 7.30 10.39
C MET A 27 6.00 7.44 9.77
N LYS A 28 5.23 8.46 10.19
CA LYS A 28 3.94 8.79 9.58
C LYS A 28 4.06 9.12 8.10
N HIS A 29 5.09 9.87 7.72
CA HIS A 29 5.33 10.20 6.31
C HIS A 29 5.60 8.93 5.49
N LEU A 30 6.48 8.05 5.97
CA LEU A 30 6.76 6.77 5.31
C LEU A 30 5.52 5.89 5.20
N GLN A 31 4.73 5.76 6.28
CA GLN A 31 3.48 4.99 6.25
C GLN A 31 2.46 5.59 5.26
N THR A 32 2.43 6.92 5.11
CA THR A 32 1.59 7.61 4.11
C THR A 32 2.07 7.31 2.69
N VAL A 33 3.38 7.25 2.46
CA VAL A 33 3.97 6.86 1.17
C VAL A 33 3.60 5.42 0.83
N VAL A 34 3.73 4.49 1.78
CA VAL A 34 3.28 3.08 1.62
C VAL A 34 1.81 3.02 1.21
N ALA A 35 0.92 3.75 1.91
CA ALA A 35 -0.50 3.79 1.57
C ALA A 35 -0.77 4.32 0.15
N ARG A 36 0.01 5.31 -0.29
CA ARG A 36 -0.08 5.86 -1.67
C ARG A 36 0.37 4.85 -2.72
N ILE A 37 1.44 4.10 -2.46
CA ILE A 37 1.90 3.03 -3.37
C ILE A 37 0.78 1.99 -3.54
N TYR A 38 0.23 1.47 -2.44
CA TYR A 38 -0.89 0.51 -2.53
C TYR A 38 -2.11 1.08 -3.27
N HIS A 39 -2.42 2.36 -3.08
CA HIS A 39 -3.50 3.00 -3.83
C HIS A 39 -3.22 3.11 -5.33
N LEU A 40 -1.97 3.37 -5.73
CA LEU A 40 -1.57 3.37 -7.13
C LEU A 40 -1.72 1.97 -7.73
N LEU A 41 -1.19 0.94 -7.06
CA LEU A 41 -1.31 -0.45 -7.51
C LEU A 41 -2.77 -0.89 -7.66
N THR A 42 -3.64 -0.42 -6.75
CA THR A 42 -5.09 -0.64 -6.84
C THR A 42 -5.66 -0.05 -8.14
N LYS A 43 -5.27 1.17 -8.50
CA LYS A 43 -5.75 1.81 -9.73
C LYS A 43 -5.28 1.07 -10.96
N GLU A 44 -4.01 0.69 -11.01
CA GLU A 44 -3.46 -0.02 -12.16
C GLU A 44 -4.07 -1.43 -12.31
N ALA A 45 -4.29 -2.13 -11.20
CA ALA A 45 -4.99 -3.42 -11.19
C ALA A 45 -6.45 -3.32 -11.67
N ALA A 46 -7.07 -2.14 -11.63
CA ALA A 46 -8.41 -1.93 -12.19
C ALA A 46 -8.41 -1.92 -13.74
N TYR A 47 -7.27 -1.64 -14.36
CA TYR A 47 -7.14 -1.54 -15.82
C TYR A 47 -6.64 -2.85 -16.48
N GLY A 48 -6.01 -3.76 -15.73
CA GLY A 48 -5.57 -5.04 -16.25
C GLY A 48 -4.78 -5.90 -15.26
N PRO A 49 -4.53 -7.19 -15.59
CA PRO A 49 -3.78 -8.10 -14.74
C PRO A 49 -2.32 -7.66 -14.58
N ASN A 50 -1.96 -7.33 -13.35
CA ASN A 50 -0.81 -6.48 -13.03
C ASN A 50 0.37 -7.26 -12.41
N LEU A 51 0.82 -8.32 -13.09
CA LEU A 51 1.95 -9.16 -12.63
C LEU A 51 3.24 -8.34 -12.42
N GLN A 52 3.43 -7.28 -13.22
CA GLN A 52 4.63 -6.45 -13.22
C GLN A 52 4.78 -5.58 -11.96
N HIS A 53 3.69 -5.40 -11.20
CA HIS A 53 3.61 -4.52 -10.04
C HIS A 53 3.73 -5.26 -8.71
N MET A 54 3.93 -6.57 -8.75
CA MET A 54 4.12 -7.40 -7.56
C MET A 54 5.43 -7.08 -6.83
N ASP A 55 6.46 -6.62 -7.56
CA ASP A 55 7.72 -6.21 -6.95
C ASP A 55 7.58 -4.87 -6.20
N ASP A 56 6.82 -3.91 -6.77
CA ASP A 56 6.46 -2.67 -6.07
C ASP A 56 5.65 -2.96 -4.80
N PHE A 57 4.72 -3.91 -4.88
CA PHE A 57 3.96 -4.38 -3.73
C PHE A 57 4.87 -4.96 -2.64
N ARG A 58 5.82 -5.83 -3.02
CA ARG A 58 6.79 -6.44 -2.09
C ARG A 58 7.70 -5.39 -1.47
N ALA A 59 8.15 -4.40 -2.25
CA ALA A 59 8.96 -3.29 -1.76
C ALA A 59 8.19 -2.44 -0.74
N ALA A 60 6.93 -2.08 -1.05
CA ALA A 60 6.06 -1.35 -0.14
C ALA A 60 5.78 -2.14 1.15
N GLN A 61 5.55 -3.45 1.04
CA GLN A 61 5.33 -4.31 2.20
C GLN A 61 6.58 -4.45 3.08
N LYS A 62 7.77 -4.53 2.47
CA LYS A 62 9.04 -4.57 3.22
C LYS A 62 9.24 -3.27 3.99
N LEU A 63 8.93 -2.12 3.38
CA LEU A 63 8.97 -0.83 4.04
C LEU A 63 7.94 -0.74 5.18
N GLU A 64 6.70 -1.16 4.94
CA GLU A 64 5.66 -1.18 5.98
C GLU A 64 6.06 -1.98 7.21
N LYS A 65 6.67 -3.17 7.01
CA LYS A 65 7.18 -4.03 8.09
C LYS A 65 8.34 -3.41 8.88
N SER A 66 9.07 -2.46 8.30
CA SER A 66 10.13 -1.72 9.03
C SER A 66 9.60 -0.55 9.85
N ILE A 67 8.33 -0.17 9.66
CA ILE A 67 7.66 0.95 10.34
C ILE A 67 6.77 0.45 11.49
N ASP A 68 6.31 -0.80 11.41
CA ASP A 68 5.66 -1.52 12.53
C ASP A 68 6.66 -1.80 13.67
#